data_AF-A0A9P3Q914-F1
#
_entry.id   AF-A0A9P3Q914-F1
#
_cell.length_a   1.000
_cell.length_b   1.000
_cell.length_c   1.000
_cell.angle_alpha   90.00
_cell.angle_beta   90.00
_cell.angle_gamma   90.00
#
_symmetry.space_group_name_H-M   'P 1'
#
loop_
_entity.id
_entity.type
_entity.pdbx_description
1 polymer ?
#
loop_
_entity_poly.entity_id
_entity_poly.type
_entity_poly.pdbx_seq_one_letter_code
_entity_poly.pdbx_strand_id
1 'polypeptide(L)'
;MTVQRDLALSAELSDTLALPARSPQQSPVEAPPRRSAAESKRRRRRRHLAFDICMVIGVALVYLLSLFGYHWLATTPGPLPDPDVSTADNSVVLVRIEQLHPAEHRLDVKVLVMPDDSMIDKRLNVLTTDTSVRFFPQNDLGDLQYPVGKSPAQVATTIPAHGDPGDWPFDGYKTDTIQADVLVGTGEGRQYKPARVEVTGVLEGWDVTATRVGRDSHDPNRPDNVIITIKRAKGPLVFDLGICLVLIALPTLALFVAIQMASGRRKFLPPFSTWYAAMLFAVVPLRNILPGSPPPGSWVDQAVVIWVLIGLATALVLYIVAWHRQGD
;
A
#
# COMPACT_ATOMS: atom_id res chain seq x y z
N MET A 1 41.67 -42.27 92.98
CA MET A 1 41.23 -41.28 91.99
C MET A 1 42.47 -40.84 91.22
N THR A 2 43.20 -41.79 90.63
CA THR A 2 42.94 -42.45 89.33
C THR A 2 43.35 -41.50 88.20
N VAL A 3 44.65 -41.33 87.92
CA VAL A 3 45.66 -42.24 87.32
C VAL A 3 45.85 -41.78 85.85
N GLN A 4 46.96 -41.11 85.50
CA GLN A 4 48.32 -41.63 85.28
C GLN A 4 48.56 -41.71 83.77
N ARG A 5 49.55 -40.94 83.26
CA ARG A 5 50.72 -41.41 82.49
C ARG A 5 50.41 -41.91 81.06
N ASP A 6 51.28 -41.84 80.06
CA ASP A 6 52.70 -42.17 80.08
C ASP A 6 53.40 -41.72 78.78
N LEU A 7 54.70 -41.41 78.93
CA LEU A 7 55.84 -41.90 78.14
C LEU A 7 55.80 -41.77 76.60
N ALA A 8 56.73 -41.01 76.03
CA ALA A 8 58.06 -41.52 75.56
C ALA A 8 58.01 -41.75 74.03
N LEU A 9 59.08 -41.77 73.24
CA LEU A 9 60.54 -41.73 73.33
C LEU A 9 60.92 -41.34 71.87
N SER A 10 61.75 -40.32 71.62
CA SER A 10 63.20 -40.43 71.41
C SER A 10 63.67 -41.32 70.24
N ALA A 11 64.62 -40.74 69.47
CA ALA A 11 65.63 -41.40 68.63
C ALA A 11 65.10 -41.98 67.29
N GLU A 12 65.79 -41.90 66.15
CA GLU A 12 67.21 -42.05 65.83
C GLU A 12 67.58 -41.20 64.58
N LEU A 13 68.74 -40.53 64.52
CA LEU A 13 70.06 -41.03 64.07
C LEU A 13 69.98 -41.66 62.66
N SER A 14 70.44 -40.93 61.63
CA SER A 14 71.80 -40.99 61.09
C SER A 14 72.10 -42.26 60.30
N ASP A 15 71.98 -42.15 58.99
CA ASP A 15 72.75 -42.90 57.97
C ASP A 15 72.34 -42.30 56.59
N THR A 16 73.09 -42.31 55.49
CA THR A 16 74.51 -42.33 55.17
C THR A 16 74.59 -41.98 53.67
N LEU A 17 75.70 -41.34 53.27
CA LEU A 17 76.13 -41.01 51.90
C LEU A 17 75.61 -41.92 50.77
N ALA A 18 74.92 -41.33 49.78
CA ALA A 18 74.90 -41.84 48.41
C ALA A 18 74.68 -40.69 47.39
N LEU A 19 75.64 -40.51 46.49
CA LEU A 19 75.55 -39.64 45.31
C LEU A 19 74.36 -40.05 44.42
N PRO A 20 73.52 -39.13 43.91
CA PRO A 20 72.46 -39.52 43.00
C PRO A 20 73.01 -39.79 41.60
N ALA A 21 72.95 -41.07 41.19
CA ALA A 21 72.99 -41.46 39.79
C ALA A 21 71.75 -40.89 39.07
N ARG A 22 71.97 -40.36 37.86
CA ARG A 22 70.93 -39.83 36.96
C ARG A 22 69.80 -40.83 36.73
N SER A 23 68.57 -40.39 36.98
CA SER A 23 67.35 -40.99 36.42
C SER A 23 66.81 -40.11 35.27
N PRO A 24 66.16 -40.68 34.24
CA PRO A 24 65.88 -40.00 32.98
C PRO A 24 64.75 -38.96 33.10
N GLN A 25 64.88 -37.87 32.35
CA GLN A 25 63.86 -36.84 32.13
C GLN A 25 62.47 -37.44 31.86
N GLN A 26 61.50 -37.12 32.71
CA GLN A 26 60.09 -37.10 32.31
C GLN A 26 59.87 -35.88 31.42
N SER A 27 59.60 -36.12 30.14
CA SER A 27 59.09 -35.11 29.22
C SER A 27 57.73 -34.60 29.71
N PRO A 28 57.48 -33.29 29.78
CA PRO A 28 56.13 -32.77 30.03
C PRO A 28 55.23 -33.12 28.85
N VAL A 29 54.06 -33.71 29.12
CA VAL A 29 52.99 -33.85 28.14
C VAL A 29 52.59 -32.46 27.66
N GLU A 30 52.92 -32.16 26.41
CA GLU A 30 52.61 -30.92 25.72
C GLU A 30 51.08 -30.77 25.58
N ALA A 31 50.51 -29.80 26.28
CA ALA A 31 49.11 -29.43 26.09
C ALA A 31 48.92 -28.84 24.68
N PRO A 32 47.85 -29.20 23.93
CA PRO A 32 47.66 -28.71 22.57
C PRO A 32 47.52 -27.17 22.54
N PRO A 33 47.97 -26.51 21.47
CA PRO A 33 48.21 -25.07 21.50
C PRO A 33 46.90 -24.28 21.54
N ARG A 34 46.75 -23.43 22.57
CA ARG A 34 45.65 -22.45 22.73
C ARG A 34 45.49 -21.47 21.54
N ARG A 35 46.43 -21.42 20.60
CA ARG A 35 46.40 -20.54 19.41
C ARG A 35 45.32 -20.93 18.38
N SER A 36 45.00 -22.21 18.19
CA SER A 36 44.04 -22.63 17.15
C SER A 36 42.58 -22.29 17.49
N ALA A 37 42.21 -22.32 18.77
CA ALA A 37 40.86 -22.01 19.24
C ALA A 37 40.52 -20.51 19.21
N ALA A 38 41.52 -19.64 19.37
CA ALA A 38 41.35 -18.19 19.30
C ALA A 38 41.17 -17.70 17.84
N GLU A 39 41.92 -18.28 16.90
CA GLU A 39 41.77 -17.98 15.46
C GLU A 39 40.45 -18.48 14.89
N SER A 40 39.98 -19.67 15.30
CA SER A 40 38.69 -20.21 14.85
C SER A 40 37.50 -19.38 15.37
N LYS A 41 37.54 -18.93 16.64
CA LYS A 41 36.55 -17.98 17.19
C LYS A 41 36.57 -16.63 16.47
N ARG A 42 37.74 -16.09 16.13
CA ARG A 42 37.89 -14.80 15.42
C ARG A 42 37.42 -14.88 13.96
N ARG A 43 37.67 -16.01 13.26
CA ARG A 43 37.10 -16.29 11.92
C ARG A 43 35.58 -16.43 11.95
N ARG A 44 35.03 -17.12 12.95
CA ARG A 44 33.57 -17.28 13.11
C ARG A 44 32.89 -15.93 13.39
N ARG A 45 33.46 -15.10 14.27
CA ARG A 45 32.96 -13.75 14.58
C ARG A 45 33.03 -12.79 13.39
N ARG A 46 34.09 -12.85 12.58
CA ARG A 46 34.20 -12.09 11.32
C ARG A 46 33.21 -12.53 10.25
N ARG A 47 32.90 -13.84 10.16
CA ARG A 47 31.86 -14.35 9.25
C ARG A 47 30.46 -13.88 9.64
N HIS A 48 30.13 -13.88 10.93
CA HIS A 48 28.84 -13.34 11.41
C HIS A 48 28.75 -11.82 11.17
N LEU A 49 29.81 -11.06 11.48
CA LEU A 49 29.83 -9.62 11.22
C LEU A 49 29.70 -9.29 9.72
N ALA A 50 30.34 -10.06 8.84
CA ALA A 50 30.20 -9.89 7.39
C ALA A 50 28.77 -10.20 6.92
N PHE A 51 28.11 -11.20 7.51
CA PHE A 51 26.72 -11.55 7.22
C PHE A 51 25.76 -10.45 7.69
N ASP A 52 25.96 -9.92 8.89
CA ASP A 52 25.17 -8.84 9.47
C ASP A 52 25.34 -7.55 8.65
N ILE A 53 26.57 -7.22 8.24
CA ILE A 53 26.86 -6.09 7.35
C ILE A 53 26.21 -6.29 5.97
N CYS A 54 26.31 -7.48 5.37
CA CYS A 54 25.63 -7.76 4.10
C CYS A 54 24.11 -7.65 4.21
N MET A 55 23.52 -8.05 5.35
CA MET A 55 22.09 -7.91 5.59
C MET A 55 21.70 -6.43 5.70
N VAL A 56 22.44 -5.63 6.48
CA VAL A 56 22.19 -4.18 6.62
C VAL A 56 22.36 -3.47 5.28
N ILE A 57 23.41 -3.79 4.52
CA ILE A 57 23.61 -3.25 3.18
C ILE A 57 22.49 -3.70 2.24
N GLY A 58 22.05 -4.96 2.31
CA GLY A 58 20.94 -5.46 1.52
C GLY A 58 19.63 -4.71 1.81
N VAL A 59 19.31 -4.47 3.08
CA VAL A 59 18.14 -3.69 3.49
C VAL A 59 18.27 -2.23 3.03
N ALA A 60 19.44 -1.61 3.21
CA ALA A 60 19.70 -0.25 2.75
C ALA A 60 19.58 -0.14 1.22
N LEU A 61 20.04 -1.14 0.49
CA LEU A 61 19.95 -1.19 -0.97
C LEU A 61 18.50 -1.34 -1.42
N VAL A 62 17.72 -2.23 -0.79
CA VAL A 62 16.28 -2.37 -1.04
C VAL A 62 15.54 -1.08 -0.75
N TYR A 63 15.89 -0.39 0.34
CA TYR A 63 15.30 0.90 0.70
C TYR A 63 15.66 2.01 -0.29
N LEU A 64 16.92 2.11 -0.71
CA LEU A 64 17.33 3.10 -1.72
C LEU A 64 16.70 2.81 -3.08
N LEU A 65 16.59 1.53 -3.47
CA LEU A 65 15.90 1.12 -4.69
C LEU A 65 14.41 1.40 -4.63
N SER A 66 13.75 1.24 -3.47
CA SER A 66 12.34 1.59 -3.32
C SER A 66 12.11 3.09 -3.40
N LEU A 67 12.98 3.92 -2.79
CA LEU A 67 12.93 5.37 -2.92
C LEU A 67 13.16 5.83 -4.36
N PHE A 68 14.14 5.24 -5.04
CA PHE A 68 14.42 5.53 -6.44
C PHE A 68 13.24 5.13 -7.34
N GLY A 69 12.68 3.93 -7.14
CA GLY A 69 11.50 3.46 -7.85
C GLY A 69 10.30 4.38 -7.62
N TYR A 70 10.05 4.80 -6.38
CA TYR A 70 9.00 5.76 -6.06
C TYR A 70 9.22 7.10 -6.79
N HIS A 71 10.42 7.67 -6.71
CA HIS A 71 10.70 8.96 -7.34
C HIS A 71 10.58 8.92 -8.88
N TRP A 72 10.96 7.80 -9.50
CA TRP A 72 10.88 7.62 -10.94
C TRP A 72 9.45 7.33 -11.43
N LEU A 73 8.68 6.54 -10.68
CA LEU A 73 7.32 6.14 -11.07
C LEU A 73 6.23 7.13 -10.63
N ALA A 74 6.48 7.94 -9.60
CA ALA A 74 5.59 9.00 -9.13
C ALA A 74 5.64 10.24 -10.03
N THR A 75 5.61 10.05 -11.35
CA THR A 75 5.30 11.14 -12.28
C THR A 75 3.81 11.40 -12.15
N THR A 76 3.42 12.36 -11.32
CA THR A 76 2.03 12.82 -11.22
C THR A 76 1.70 13.58 -12.50
N PRO A 77 0.71 13.17 -13.30
CA PRO A 77 0.16 14.05 -14.32
C PRO A 77 -0.27 15.35 -13.64
N GLY A 78 0.04 16.47 -14.28
CA GLY A 78 -0.35 17.78 -13.77
C GLY A 78 -1.87 17.88 -13.60
N PRO A 79 -2.34 18.88 -12.85
CA PRO A 79 -3.78 19.17 -12.78
C PRO A 79 -4.36 19.32 -14.18
N LEU A 80 -5.68 19.07 -14.32
CA LEU A 80 -6.39 19.35 -15.55
C LEU A 80 -6.06 20.79 -16.01
N PRO A 81 -5.95 21.04 -17.33
CA PRO A 81 -5.80 22.40 -17.85
C PRO A 81 -6.85 23.33 -17.25
N ASP A 82 -6.47 24.59 -17.01
CA ASP A 82 -7.41 25.57 -16.47
C ASP A 82 -8.67 25.64 -17.35
N PRO A 83 -9.87 25.53 -16.77
CA PRO A 83 -11.11 25.49 -17.52
C PRO A 83 -11.34 26.82 -18.24
N ASP A 84 -11.83 26.76 -19.49
CA ASP A 84 -12.21 27.97 -20.22
C ASP A 84 -13.58 28.48 -19.76
N VAL A 85 -13.54 29.38 -18.79
CA VAL A 85 -14.70 30.02 -18.18
C VAL A 85 -15.28 31.19 -19.00
N SER A 86 -14.78 31.43 -20.22
CA SER A 86 -15.29 32.49 -21.09
C SER A 86 -16.72 32.19 -21.54
N THR A 87 -17.65 33.06 -21.13
CA THR A 87 -19.08 33.03 -21.49
C THR A 87 -19.44 33.89 -22.71
N ALA A 88 -18.43 34.37 -23.46
CA ALA A 88 -18.63 35.31 -24.57
C ALA A 88 -19.56 34.77 -25.69
N ASP A 89 -19.53 33.47 -25.93
CA ASP A 89 -20.28 32.84 -27.02
C ASP A 89 -21.51 32.05 -26.54
N ASN A 90 -21.49 31.50 -25.32
CA ASN A 90 -22.52 30.63 -24.74
C ASN A 90 -22.35 30.52 -23.21
N SER A 91 -23.38 30.02 -22.51
CA SER A 91 -23.25 29.64 -21.09
C SER A 91 -22.30 28.45 -20.92
N VAL A 92 -21.52 28.45 -19.84
CA VAL A 92 -20.55 27.40 -19.49
C VAL A 92 -21.04 26.65 -18.26
N VAL A 93 -20.96 25.33 -18.27
CA VAL A 93 -21.28 24.48 -17.12
C VAL A 93 -19.97 23.88 -16.63
N LEU A 94 -19.52 24.36 -15.48
CA LEU A 94 -18.30 23.88 -14.83
C LEU A 94 -18.63 22.67 -13.97
N VAL A 95 -18.03 21.53 -14.31
CA VAL A 95 -18.12 20.27 -13.59
C VAL A 95 -16.82 20.05 -12.84
N ARG A 96 -16.87 20.21 -11.52
CA ARG A 96 -15.75 19.94 -10.64
C ARG A 96 -15.83 18.50 -10.13
N ILE A 97 -14.78 17.73 -10.34
CA ILE A 97 -14.66 16.37 -9.83
C ILE A 97 -14.30 16.42 -8.34
N GLU A 98 -14.97 15.62 -7.52
CA GLU A 98 -14.74 15.55 -6.07
C GLU A 98 -14.25 14.17 -5.64
N GLN A 99 -15.02 13.11 -5.92
CA GLN A 99 -14.70 11.77 -5.44
C GLN A 99 -15.22 10.68 -6.39
N LEU A 100 -14.44 9.64 -6.62
CA LEU A 100 -14.88 8.43 -7.32
C LEU A 100 -15.23 7.34 -6.31
N HIS A 101 -16.34 6.65 -6.54
CA HIS A 101 -16.77 5.45 -5.83
C HIS A 101 -16.70 4.23 -6.76
N PRO A 102 -15.53 3.55 -6.84
CA PRO A 102 -15.30 2.39 -7.71
C PRO A 102 -16.36 1.30 -7.64
N ALA A 103 -16.72 0.88 -6.41
CA ALA A 103 -17.65 -0.22 -6.19
C ALA A 103 -19.08 0.12 -6.64
N GLU A 104 -19.45 1.40 -6.58
CA GLU A 104 -20.79 1.88 -6.91
C GLU A 104 -20.89 2.34 -8.38
N HIS A 105 -19.78 2.42 -9.10
CA HIS A 105 -19.70 2.96 -10.47
C HIS A 105 -20.22 4.40 -10.53
N ARG A 106 -19.89 5.20 -9.51
CA ARG A 106 -20.37 6.56 -9.32
C ARG A 106 -19.23 7.57 -9.18
N LEU A 107 -19.39 8.73 -9.81
CA LEU A 107 -18.49 9.87 -9.69
C LEU A 107 -19.25 11.05 -9.10
N ASP A 108 -18.82 11.49 -7.92
CA ASP A 108 -19.34 12.68 -7.27
C ASP A 108 -18.72 13.93 -7.91
N VAL A 109 -19.61 14.84 -8.31
CA VAL A 109 -19.25 16.09 -8.96
C VAL A 109 -20.00 17.26 -8.35
N LYS A 110 -19.39 18.43 -8.40
CA LYS A 110 -20.04 19.70 -8.12
C LYS A 110 -20.20 20.47 -9.41
N VAL A 111 -21.42 20.94 -9.64
CA VAL A 111 -21.77 21.62 -10.88
C VAL A 111 -22.03 23.08 -10.57
N LEU A 112 -21.43 23.96 -11.36
CA LEU A 112 -21.65 25.39 -11.32
C LEU A 112 -22.00 25.87 -12.73
N VAL A 113 -23.15 26.53 -12.86
CA VAL A 113 -23.48 27.25 -14.09
C VAL A 113 -22.79 28.61 -14.10
N MET A 114 -22.07 28.89 -15.17
CA MET A 114 -21.57 30.20 -15.56
C MET A 114 -22.50 30.72 -16.67
N PRO A 115 -23.52 31.49 -16.30
CA PRO A 115 -24.51 31.97 -17.25
C PRO A 115 -23.90 33.00 -18.23
N ASP A 116 -24.51 33.09 -19.40
CA ASP A 116 -24.32 34.19 -20.35
C ASP A 116 -24.54 35.57 -19.68
N ASP A 117 -23.80 36.57 -20.15
CA ASP A 117 -23.81 37.96 -19.70
C ASP A 117 -25.22 38.57 -19.71
N SER A 118 -26.09 38.11 -20.61
CA SER A 118 -27.50 38.54 -20.70
C SER A 118 -28.36 38.09 -19.51
N MET A 119 -27.91 37.09 -18.75
CA MET A 119 -28.67 36.45 -17.67
C MET A 119 -28.17 36.82 -16.27
N ILE A 120 -27.19 37.71 -16.16
CA ILE A 120 -26.62 38.19 -14.90
C ILE A 120 -26.85 39.70 -14.74
N ASP A 121 -27.31 40.12 -13.56
CA ASP A 121 -27.21 41.52 -13.14
C ASP A 121 -25.76 41.77 -12.69
N LYS A 122 -24.97 42.46 -13.53
CA LYS A 122 -23.55 42.74 -13.28
C LYS A 122 -23.29 43.55 -12.00
N ARG A 123 -24.28 44.30 -11.49
CA ARG A 123 -24.12 45.11 -10.27
C ARG A 123 -24.20 44.25 -9.01
N LEU A 124 -25.11 43.27 -9.01
CA LEU A 124 -25.38 42.39 -7.86
C LEU A 124 -24.73 41.01 -8.00
N ASN A 125 -24.25 40.67 -9.19
CA ASN A 125 -23.75 39.35 -9.57
C ASN A 125 -24.76 38.22 -9.27
N VAL A 126 -26.02 38.43 -9.66
CA VAL A 126 -27.12 37.48 -9.46
C VAL A 126 -27.83 37.20 -10.77
N LEU A 127 -28.48 36.03 -10.86
CA LEU A 127 -29.29 35.66 -12.01
C LEU A 127 -30.50 36.59 -12.16
N THR A 128 -30.80 37.00 -13.40
CA THR A 128 -31.98 37.81 -13.74
C THR A 128 -33.20 36.94 -14.10
N THR A 129 -33.00 35.65 -14.31
CA THR A 129 -34.03 34.66 -14.64
C THR A 129 -33.76 33.34 -13.97
N ASP A 130 -34.81 32.58 -13.66
CA ASP A 130 -34.68 31.21 -13.19
C ASP A 130 -33.99 30.37 -14.26
N THR A 131 -33.02 29.58 -13.82
CA THR A 131 -32.15 28.80 -14.69
C THR A 131 -31.99 27.41 -14.10
N SER A 132 -31.96 26.37 -14.92
CA SER A 132 -31.61 25.02 -14.46
C SER A 132 -30.67 24.34 -15.44
N VAL A 133 -29.73 23.56 -14.93
CA VAL A 133 -28.82 22.74 -15.74
C VAL A 133 -29.33 21.32 -15.80
N ARG A 134 -29.52 20.78 -17.00
CA ARG A 134 -29.84 19.38 -17.25
C ARG A 134 -28.63 18.68 -17.87
N PHE A 135 -28.25 17.56 -17.29
CA PHE A 135 -27.19 16.69 -17.82
C PHE A 135 -27.75 15.55 -18.68
N PHE A 136 -26.96 15.16 -19.67
CA PHE A 136 -27.06 13.89 -20.37
C PHE A 136 -25.69 13.19 -20.32
N PRO A 137 -25.60 11.92 -19.87
CA PRO A 137 -26.67 11.15 -19.24
C PRO A 137 -27.18 11.79 -17.94
N GLN A 138 -28.35 11.35 -17.49
CA GLN A 138 -29.02 11.96 -16.34
C GLN A 138 -28.24 11.72 -15.04
N ASN A 139 -28.16 12.76 -14.21
CA ASN A 139 -27.60 12.69 -12.85
C ASN A 139 -28.70 12.34 -11.83
N ASP A 140 -28.31 12.00 -10.61
CA ASP A 140 -29.25 11.53 -9.57
C ASP A 140 -30.26 12.58 -9.09
N LEU A 141 -30.01 13.88 -9.33
CA LEU A 141 -30.90 15.00 -8.95
C LEU A 141 -31.77 15.51 -10.11
N GLY A 142 -31.57 15.05 -11.34
CA GLY A 142 -32.27 15.57 -12.51
C GLY A 142 -31.84 17.01 -12.87
N ASP A 143 -32.79 17.95 -12.89
CA ASP A 143 -32.52 19.36 -13.19
C ASP A 143 -31.88 20.05 -11.98
N LEU A 144 -30.63 20.50 -12.12
CA LEU A 144 -29.96 21.28 -11.09
C LEU A 144 -30.46 22.72 -11.14
N GLN A 145 -31.13 23.18 -10.07
CA GLN A 145 -31.85 24.45 -10.07
C GLN A 145 -30.99 25.62 -9.57
N TYR A 146 -31.09 26.75 -10.26
CA TYR A 146 -30.42 28.01 -9.95
C TYR A 146 -31.47 29.15 -9.98
N PRO A 147 -31.99 29.55 -8.80
CA PRO A 147 -33.08 30.52 -8.73
C PRO A 147 -32.66 31.95 -9.12
N VAL A 148 -33.61 32.70 -9.66
CA VAL A 148 -33.49 34.14 -9.92
C VAL A 148 -33.16 34.93 -8.64
N GLY A 149 -32.39 36.01 -8.79
CA GLY A 149 -31.98 36.88 -7.68
C GLY A 149 -30.92 36.27 -6.77
N LYS A 150 -30.37 35.10 -7.11
CA LYS A 150 -29.24 34.47 -6.43
C LYS A 150 -28.04 34.37 -7.37
N SER A 151 -26.84 34.43 -6.79
CA SER A 151 -25.63 34.03 -7.51
C SER A 151 -25.65 32.52 -7.71
N PRO A 152 -25.28 32.00 -8.89
CA PRO A 152 -25.08 30.58 -9.08
C PRO A 152 -24.14 30.00 -8.02
N ALA A 153 -24.54 28.90 -7.40
CA ALA A 153 -23.78 28.19 -6.36
C ALA A 153 -23.50 26.76 -6.81
N GLN A 154 -22.43 26.15 -6.30
CA GLN A 154 -22.11 24.76 -6.64
C GLN A 154 -23.19 23.81 -6.11
N VAL A 155 -23.76 22.99 -6.99
CA VAL A 155 -24.71 21.93 -6.64
C VAL A 155 -24.00 20.59 -6.75
N ALA A 156 -23.94 19.84 -5.65
CA ALA A 156 -23.38 18.51 -5.64
C ALA A 156 -24.37 17.52 -6.26
N THR A 157 -23.88 16.68 -7.16
CA THR A 157 -24.64 15.57 -7.76
C THR A 157 -23.68 14.43 -8.11
N THR A 158 -24.23 13.31 -8.53
CA THR A 158 -23.46 12.13 -8.87
C THR A 158 -23.79 11.71 -10.29
N ILE A 159 -22.76 11.34 -11.06
CA ILE A 159 -22.88 10.86 -12.43
C ILE A 159 -22.33 9.43 -12.55
N PRO A 160 -22.84 8.61 -13.50
CA PRO A 160 -22.34 7.27 -13.71
C PRO A 160 -20.90 7.29 -14.26
N ALA A 161 -20.07 6.38 -13.75
CA ALA A 161 -18.71 6.15 -14.21
C ALA A 161 -18.47 4.66 -14.41
N HIS A 162 -18.18 4.27 -15.64
CA HIS A 162 -18.05 2.86 -16.04
C HIS A 162 -16.60 2.41 -15.98
N GLY A 163 -16.35 1.28 -15.34
CA GLY A 163 -15.03 0.68 -15.19
C GLY A 163 -15.15 -0.68 -14.52
N ASP A 164 -14.05 -1.42 -14.42
CA ASP A 164 -14.02 -2.68 -13.69
C ASP A 164 -13.20 -2.51 -12.39
N PRO A 165 -13.85 -2.41 -11.22
CA PRO A 165 -13.13 -2.35 -9.95
C PRO A 165 -12.37 -3.65 -9.60
N GLY A 166 -12.69 -4.76 -10.27
CA GLY A 166 -11.99 -6.03 -10.14
C GLY A 166 -10.54 -5.96 -10.61
N ASP A 167 -10.22 -5.07 -11.55
CA ASP A 167 -8.89 -4.94 -12.15
C ASP A 167 -7.89 -4.15 -11.29
N TRP A 168 -8.24 -3.84 -10.03
CA TRP A 168 -7.33 -3.20 -9.08
C TRP A 168 -5.95 -3.90 -9.04
N PRO A 169 -4.83 -3.16 -9.11
CA PRO A 169 -4.70 -1.70 -9.04
C PRO A 169 -4.60 -1.01 -10.43
N PHE A 170 -4.91 -1.71 -11.52
CA PHE A 170 -4.79 -1.21 -12.89
C PHE A 170 -6.13 -0.75 -13.48
N ASP A 171 -7.15 -0.62 -12.65
CA ASP A 171 -8.48 -0.22 -13.03
C ASP A 171 -8.54 1.24 -13.54
N GLY A 172 -9.50 1.46 -14.42
CA GLY A 172 -9.80 2.74 -15.01
C GLY A 172 -11.30 2.89 -15.23
N TYR A 173 -11.75 4.13 -15.16
CA TYR A 173 -13.16 4.51 -15.23
C TYR A 173 -13.34 5.56 -16.30
N LYS A 174 -14.50 5.54 -16.93
CA LYS A 174 -14.87 6.45 -18.00
C LYS A 174 -16.32 6.81 -17.85
N THR A 175 -16.62 8.10 -17.89
CA THR A 175 -18.01 8.56 -17.98
C THR A 175 -18.54 8.33 -19.39
N ASP A 176 -19.86 8.30 -19.54
CA ASP A 176 -20.46 8.54 -20.84
C ASP A 176 -20.13 9.97 -21.33
N THR A 177 -20.49 10.28 -22.56
CA THR A 177 -20.40 11.65 -23.08
C THR A 177 -21.29 12.57 -22.27
N ILE A 178 -20.67 13.46 -21.49
CA ILE A 178 -21.37 14.45 -20.68
C ILE A 178 -21.73 15.63 -21.58
N GLN A 179 -23.03 15.86 -21.71
CA GLN A 179 -23.64 17.05 -22.29
C GLN A 179 -24.40 17.80 -21.20
N ALA A 180 -24.40 19.12 -21.28
CA ALA A 180 -25.24 19.96 -20.45
C ALA A 180 -26.04 20.95 -21.29
N ASP A 181 -27.32 21.08 -20.96
CA ASP A 181 -28.19 22.11 -21.49
C ASP A 181 -28.67 23.01 -20.34
N VAL A 182 -28.68 24.31 -20.59
CA VAL A 182 -29.19 25.32 -19.66
C VAL A 182 -30.64 25.61 -20.07
N LEU A 183 -31.58 25.28 -19.20
CA LEU A 183 -32.98 25.64 -19.37
C LEU A 183 -33.21 27.01 -18.71
N VAL A 184 -33.71 27.96 -19.50
CA VAL A 184 -33.93 29.35 -19.07
C VAL A 184 -35.42 29.62 -18.96
N GLY A 185 -35.85 30.19 -17.83
CA GLY A 185 -37.24 30.55 -17.54
C GLY A 185 -37.95 29.56 -16.62
N THR A 186 -39.27 29.70 -16.49
CA THR A 186 -40.12 28.91 -15.57
C THR A 186 -41.26 28.19 -16.29
N GLY A 187 -41.68 27.03 -15.76
CA GLY A 187 -42.83 26.28 -16.25
C GLY A 187 -42.61 25.60 -17.60
N GLU A 188 -43.66 25.53 -18.42
CA GLU A 188 -43.63 24.92 -19.77
C GLU A 188 -42.97 25.81 -20.82
N GLY A 189 -42.80 27.10 -20.55
CA GLY A 189 -42.15 28.06 -21.46
C GLY A 189 -40.62 28.05 -21.43
N ARG A 190 -39.98 27.06 -20.76
CA ARG A 190 -38.52 26.98 -20.62
C ARG A 190 -37.85 26.79 -21.97
N GLN A 191 -36.83 27.60 -22.24
CA GLN A 191 -36.03 27.51 -23.46
C GLN A 191 -34.73 26.74 -23.20
N TYR A 192 -34.44 25.75 -24.04
CA TYR A 192 -33.16 25.05 -24.02
C TYR A 192 -32.10 25.90 -24.71
N LYS A 193 -31.05 26.24 -23.96
CA LYS A 193 -29.83 26.83 -24.49
C LYS A 193 -28.68 25.82 -24.33
N PRO A 194 -28.06 25.39 -25.44
CA PRO A 194 -26.90 24.52 -25.35
C PRO A 194 -25.77 25.19 -24.55
N ALA A 195 -25.16 24.44 -23.63
CA ALA A 195 -24.04 24.91 -22.81
C ALA A 195 -22.76 24.14 -23.13
N ARG A 196 -21.62 24.79 -22.96
CA ARG A 196 -20.30 24.14 -23.03
C ARG A 196 -19.95 23.54 -21.68
N VAL A 197 -19.56 22.28 -21.66
CA VAL A 197 -19.11 21.59 -20.44
C VAL A 197 -17.61 21.79 -20.25
N GLU A 198 -17.23 22.31 -19.09
CA GLU A 198 -15.83 22.44 -18.67
C GLU A 198 -15.60 21.55 -17.45
N VAL A 199 -14.49 20.83 -17.43
CA VAL A 199 -14.16 19.92 -16.32
C VAL A 199 -12.96 20.44 -15.56
N THR A 200 -13.05 20.44 -14.23
CA THR A 200 -11.99 20.90 -13.34
C THR A 200 -11.90 20.04 -12.10
N GLY A 201 -10.91 20.31 -11.26
CA GLY A 201 -10.65 19.58 -10.03
C GLY A 201 -9.50 18.59 -10.16
N VAL A 202 -9.13 18.02 -9.02
CA VAL A 202 -8.07 17.03 -8.87
C VAL A 202 -8.64 15.91 -8.01
N LEU A 203 -8.32 14.66 -8.38
CA LEU A 203 -8.74 13.50 -7.63
C LEU A 203 -7.49 12.79 -7.08
N GLU A 204 -7.35 12.79 -5.75
CA GLU A 204 -6.18 12.22 -5.08
C GLU A 204 -6.00 10.73 -5.41
N GLY A 205 -4.80 10.35 -5.86
CA GLY A 205 -4.49 8.97 -6.25
C GLY A 205 -5.02 8.55 -7.63
N TRP A 206 -5.56 9.49 -8.41
CA TRP A 206 -6.07 9.23 -9.77
C TRP A 206 -5.55 10.26 -10.77
N ASP A 207 -5.30 9.77 -11.99
CA ASP A 207 -4.99 10.54 -13.16
C ASP A 207 -6.29 10.82 -13.92
N VAL A 208 -6.68 12.09 -13.98
CA VAL A 208 -7.91 12.53 -14.63
C VAL A 208 -7.58 13.16 -15.98
N THR A 209 -8.30 12.77 -17.03
CA THR A 209 -8.20 13.37 -18.36
C THR A 209 -9.60 13.69 -18.87
N ALA A 210 -9.79 14.90 -19.38
CA ALA A 210 -11.01 15.34 -20.02
C ALA A 210 -10.80 15.39 -21.54
N THR A 211 -11.51 14.54 -22.28
CA THR A 211 -11.48 14.53 -23.75
C THR A 211 -12.72 15.23 -24.25
N ARG A 212 -12.55 16.34 -25.00
CA ARG A 212 -13.68 17.04 -25.60
C ARG A 212 -14.20 16.29 -26.83
N VAL A 213 -15.52 16.29 -27.00
CA VAL A 213 -16.21 15.68 -28.13
C VAL A 213 -17.29 16.63 -28.67
N GLY A 214 -17.52 16.59 -29.98
CA GLY A 214 -18.59 17.35 -30.63
C GLY A 214 -19.97 16.93 -30.12
N ARG A 215 -20.94 17.85 -30.18
CA ARG A 215 -22.33 17.54 -29.81
C ARG A 215 -22.96 16.52 -30.75
N ASP A 216 -22.63 16.65 -32.05
CA ASP A 216 -22.95 15.69 -33.10
C ASP A 216 -21.66 15.27 -33.83
N SER A 217 -21.59 14.04 -34.35
CA SER A 217 -20.46 13.56 -35.17
C SER A 217 -20.23 14.37 -36.46
N HIS A 218 -21.14 15.30 -36.77
CA HIS A 218 -21.14 16.15 -37.96
C HIS A 218 -20.80 17.63 -37.68
N ASP A 219 -20.63 18.06 -36.42
CA ASP A 219 -20.16 19.41 -36.08
C ASP A 219 -18.86 19.38 -35.25
N PRO A 220 -17.71 19.13 -35.89
CA PRO A 220 -16.41 19.10 -35.23
C PRO A 220 -15.92 20.48 -34.75
N ASN A 221 -16.61 21.58 -35.09
CA ASN A 221 -16.16 22.94 -34.76
C ASN A 221 -16.65 23.46 -33.40
N ARG A 222 -17.52 22.72 -32.68
CA ARG A 222 -17.99 23.07 -31.33
C ARG A 222 -17.94 21.87 -30.38
N PRO A 223 -16.76 21.52 -29.84
CA PRO A 223 -16.59 20.40 -28.93
C PRO A 223 -17.07 20.76 -27.52
N ASP A 224 -18.39 20.91 -27.38
CA ASP A 224 -19.07 21.37 -26.16
C ASP A 224 -19.26 20.26 -25.11
N ASN A 225 -19.15 19.00 -25.53
CA ASN A 225 -19.34 17.84 -24.67
C ASN A 225 -18.00 17.29 -24.19
N VAL A 226 -18.00 16.58 -23.06
CA VAL A 226 -16.76 16.05 -22.46
C VAL A 226 -16.94 14.60 -22.04
N ILE A 227 -15.91 13.80 -22.27
CA ILE A 227 -15.76 12.48 -21.68
C ILE A 227 -14.63 12.53 -20.66
N ILE A 228 -14.94 12.19 -19.41
CA ILE A 228 -13.97 12.14 -18.32
C ILE A 228 -13.42 10.72 -18.24
N THR A 229 -12.10 10.58 -18.35
CA THR A 229 -11.39 9.32 -18.15
C THR A 229 -10.54 9.44 -16.90
N ILE A 230 -10.67 8.47 -15.99
CA ILE A 230 -10.01 8.43 -14.70
C ILE A 230 -9.21 7.13 -14.64
N LYS A 231 -7.91 7.21 -14.39
CA LYS A 231 -7.04 6.03 -14.24
C LYS A 231 -6.29 6.09 -12.92
N ARG A 232 -5.94 4.97 -12.31
CA ARG A 232 -5.12 5.03 -11.08
C ARG A 232 -3.79 5.72 -11.36
N ALA A 233 -3.41 6.62 -10.45
CA ALA A 233 -2.12 7.28 -10.53
C ALA A 233 -0.99 6.27 -10.37
N LYS A 234 0.13 6.51 -11.06
CA LYS A 234 1.30 5.62 -10.99
C LYS A 234 2.03 5.64 -9.65
N GLY A 235 1.93 6.74 -8.90
CA GLY A 235 2.57 6.90 -7.59
C GLY A 235 2.12 5.84 -6.58
N PRO A 236 0.81 5.72 -6.30
CA PRO A 236 0.25 4.68 -5.43
C PRO A 236 0.65 3.24 -5.80
N LEU A 237 0.83 2.92 -7.10
CA LEU A 237 1.20 1.58 -7.54
C LEU A 237 2.52 1.07 -6.91
N VAL A 238 3.47 1.94 -6.63
CA VAL A 238 4.73 1.55 -5.96
C VAL A 238 4.48 1.16 -4.51
N PHE A 239 3.60 1.89 -3.83
CA PHE A 239 3.19 1.58 -2.47
C PHE A 239 2.43 0.25 -2.42
N ASP A 240 1.54 0.01 -3.39
CA ASP A 240 0.80 -1.24 -3.57
C ASP A 240 1.76 -2.43 -3.73
N LEU A 241 2.76 -2.29 -4.60
CA LEU A 241 3.79 -3.30 -4.82
C LEU A 241 4.54 -3.63 -3.51
N GLY A 242 4.85 -2.61 -2.71
CA GLY A 242 5.49 -2.78 -1.40
C GLY A 242 4.65 -3.63 -0.44
N ILE A 243 3.36 -3.32 -0.31
CA ILE A 243 2.44 -4.08 0.55
C ILE A 243 2.27 -5.51 0.01
N CYS A 244 2.12 -5.69 -1.30
CA CYS A 244 2.03 -7.01 -1.93
C CYS A 244 3.28 -7.86 -1.66
N LEU A 245 4.48 -7.26 -1.72
CA LEU A 245 5.73 -7.95 -1.39
C LEU A 245 5.76 -8.38 0.07
N VAL A 246 5.33 -7.52 1.00
CA VAL A 246 5.21 -7.87 2.42
C VAL A 246 4.22 -9.02 2.60
N LEU A 247 3.03 -8.93 1.98
CA LEU A 247 2.01 -9.98 2.03
C LEU A 247 2.55 -11.33 1.57
N ILE A 248 3.35 -11.38 0.50
CA ILE A 248 3.97 -12.61 -0.03
C ILE A 248 5.15 -13.07 0.83
N ALA A 249 5.90 -12.15 1.44
CA ALA A 249 7.05 -12.48 2.29
C ALA A 249 6.61 -13.20 3.58
N LEU A 250 5.48 -12.81 4.18
CA LEU A 250 4.94 -13.43 5.40
C LEU A 250 4.78 -14.97 5.28
N PRO A 251 3.98 -15.51 4.34
CA PRO A 251 3.82 -16.95 4.17
C PRO A 251 5.11 -17.62 3.70
N THR A 252 5.95 -16.94 2.92
CA THR A 252 7.22 -17.50 2.43
C THR A 252 8.18 -17.78 3.59
N LEU A 253 8.34 -16.81 4.50
CA LEU A 253 9.15 -16.96 5.70
C LEU A 253 8.54 -17.98 6.66
N ALA A 254 7.21 -17.95 6.83
CA ALA A 254 6.47 -18.92 7.62
C ALA A 254 6.71 -20.35 7.13
N LEU A 255 6.52 -20.61 5.83
CA LEU A 255 6.77 -21.91 5.20
C LEU A 255 8.24 -22.31 5.32
N PHE A 256 9.18 -21.37 5.11
CA PHE A 256 10.60 -21.66 5.26
C PHE A 256 10.92 -22.18 6.68
N VAL A 257 10.43 -21.51 7.72
CA VAL A 257 10.64 -21.94 9.11
C VAL A 257 9.94 -23.28 9.39
N ALA A 258 8.68 -23.43 8.96
CA ALA A 258 7.90 -24.64 9.17
C ALA A 258 8.53 -25.87 8.50
N ILE A 259 9.00 -25.73 7.25
CA ILE A 259 9.67 -26.80 6.50
C ILE A 259 10.96 -27.23 7.21
N GLN A 260 11.75 -26.28 7.73
CA GLN A 260 12.99 -26.60 8.44
C GLN A 260 12.74 -27.36 9.75
N MET A 261 11.66 -27.03 10.47
CA MET A 261 11.22 -27.75 11.66
C MET A 261 10.69 -29.15 11.30
N ALA A 262 9.82 -29.25 10.28
CA ALA A 262 9.24 -30.52 9.83
C ALA A 262 10.29 -31.48 9.26
N SER A 263 11.38 -30.95 8.69
CA SER A 263 12.52 -31.72 8.17
C SER A 263 13.54 -32.12 9.26
N GLY A 264 13.30 -31.78 10.53
CA GLY A 264 14.21 -32.09 11.64
C GLY A 264 15.53 -31.30 11.64
N ARG A 265 15.68 -30.29 10.76
CA ARG A 265 16.91 -29.48 10.65
C ARG A 265 17.02 -28.41 11.75
N ARG A 266 15.89 -28.05 12.36
CA ARG A 266 15.80 -27.08 13.47
C ARG A 266 14.89 -27.64 14.56
N LYS A 267 15.23 -27.32 15.82
CA LYS A 267 14.44 -27.73 16.99
C LYS A 267 13.07 -27.07 16.96
N PHE A 268 12.04 -27.84 17.29
CA PHE A 268 10.72 -27.31 17.58
C PHE A 268 10.78 -26.35 18.78
N LEU A 269 10.06 -25.24 18.66
CA LEU A 269 9.99 -24.19 19.67
C LEU A 269 8.52 -23.79 19.83
N PRO A 270 7.87 -24.11 20.96
CA PRO A 270 6.45 -23.80 21.20
C PRO A 270 6.02 -22.35 20.92
N PRO A 271 6.85 -21.31 21.16
CA PRO A 271 6.46 -19.92 20.89
C PRO A 271 6.12 -19.60 19.43
N PHE A 272 6.55 -20.42 18.46
CA PHE A 272 6.25 -20.16 17.05
C PHE A 272 4.77 -20.34 16.70
N SER A 273 3.99 -21.09 17.50
CA SER A 273 2.55 -21.23 17.28
C SER A 273 1.84 -19.88 17.31
N THR A 274 2.16 -19.03 18.29
CA THR A 274 1.59 -17.69 18.43
C THR A 274 2.01 -16.79 17.28
N TRP A 275 3.22 -16.94 16.76
CA TRP A 275 3.71 -16.17 15.61
C TRP A 275 2.96 -16.49 14.32
N TYR A 276 2.74 -17.78 14.01
CA TYR A 276 1.94 -18.19 12.85
C TYR A 276 0.49 -17.70 12.97
N ALA A 277 -0.11 -17.81 14.15
CA ALA A 277 -1.45 -17.30 14.40
C ALA A 277 -1.52 -15.77 14.19
N ALA A 278 -0.56 -15.03 14.73
CA ALA A 278 -0.49 -13.58 14.57
C ALA A 278 -0.39 -13.16 13.09
N MET A 279 0.42 -13.85 12.28
CA MET A 279 0.51 -13.59 10.85
C MET A 279 -0.83 -13.81 10.14
N LEU A 280 -1.54 -14.90 10.46
CA LEU A 280 -2.82 -15.22 9.82
C LEU A 280 -3.88 -14.15 10.10
N PHE A 281 -3.93 -13.61 11.33
CA PHE A 281 -4.83 -12.51 11.67
C PHE A 281 -4.36 -11.14 11.13
N ALA A 282 -3.07 -10.95 10.91
CA ALA A 282 -2.52 -9.69 10.40
C ALA A 282 -2.82 -9.47 8.90
N VAL A 283 -3.02 -10.53 8.11
CA VAL A 283 -3.24 -10.43 6.66
C VAL A 283 -4.51 -9.66 6.31
N VAL A 284 -5.61 -9.86 7.05
CA VAL A 284 -6.90 -9.22 6.75
C VAL A 284 -6.85 -7.70 6.91
N PRO A 285 -6.36 -7.13 8.03
CA PRO A 285 -6.15 -5.69 8.14
C PRO A 285 -5.15 -5.15 7.11
N LEU A 286 -4.07 -5.92 6.81
CA LEU A 286 -3.04 -5.48 5.87
C LEU A 286 -3.56 -5.37 4.43
N ARG A 287 -4.52 -6.21 4.04
CA ARG A 287 -5.24 -6.08 2.76
C ARG A 287 -6.06 -4.80 2.68
N ASN A 288 -6.62 -4.33 3.80
CA ASN A 288 -7.51 -3.16 3.81
C ASN A 288 -6.79 -1.82 3.80
N ILE A 289 -5.48 -1.79 4.09
CA ILE A 289 -4.66 -0.58 3.96
C ILE A 289 -4.20 -0.31 2.52
N LEU A 290 -4.53 -1.19 1.58
CA LEU A 290 -4.28 -0.96 0.17
C LEU A 290 -5.03 0.32 -0.29
N PRO A 291 -4.36 1.23 -1.01
CA PRO A 291 -4.93 2.46 -1.57
C PRO A 291 -6.28 2.26 -2.26
N GLY A 292 -7.24 3.11 -1.87
CA GLY A 292 -8.59 3.06 -2.38
C GLY A 292 -9.40 1.83 -1.96
N SER A 293 -8.88 1.03 -1.00
CA SER A 293 -9.51 -0.14 -0.40
C SER A 293 -10.20 -1.03 -1.44
N PRO A 294 -9.46 -1.89 -2.16
CA PRO A 294 -9.98 -2.65 -3.29
C PRO A 294 -11.29 -3.36 -2.92
N PRO A 295 -12.30 -3.39 -3.81
CA PRO A 295 -13.52 -4.12 -3.52
C PRO A 295 -13.24 -5.62 -3.28
N PRO A 296 -14.03 -6.27 -2.40
CA PRO A 296 -13.90 -7.69 -2.16
C PRO A 296 -14.00 -8.49 -3.47
N GLY A 297 -13.06 -9.40 -3.71
CA GLY A 297 -13.04 -10.24 -4.90
C GLY A 297 -12.28 -9.66 -6.10
N SER A 298 -11.66 -8.49 -5.92
CA SER A 298 -10.70 -7.93 -6.88
C SER A 298 -9.51 -8.86 -7.15
N TRP A 299 -8.80 -8.60 -8.24
CA TRP A 299 -7.68 -9.40 -8.72
C TRP A 299 -6.62 -9.67 -7.63
N VAL A 300 -6.31 -8.67 -6.80
CA VAL A 300 -5.34 -8.83 -5.69
C VAL A 300 -5.80 -9.85 -4.65
N ASP A 301 -7.09 -9.94 -4.36
CA ASP A 301 -7.61 -10.92 -3.42
C ASP A 301 -7.40 -12.34 -3.96
N GLN A 302 -7.67 -12.52 -5.26
CA GLN A 302 -7.58 -13.80 -5.94
C GLN A 302 -6.13 -14.25 -6.15
N ALA A 303 -5.26 -13.35 -6.62
CA ALA A 303 -3.89 -13.64 -7.00
C ALA A 303 -2.92 -13.65 -5.81
N VAL A 304 -3.18 -12.85 -4.78
CA VAL A 304 -2.24 -12.67 -3.65
C VAL A 304 -2.87 -13.15 -2.35
N VAL A 305 -3.97 -12.54 -1.90
CA VAL A 305 -4.47 -12.72 -0.52
C VAL A 305 -4.85 -14.18 -0.25
N ILE A 306 -5.58 -14.83 -1.16
CA ILE A 306 -5.96 -16.24 -1.02
C ILE A 306 -4.72 -17.13 -0.91
N TRP A 307 -3.70 -16.91 -1.75
CA TRP A 307 -2.47 -17.70 -1.73
C TRP A 307 -1.64 -17.46 -0.46
N VAL A 308 -1.66 -16.24 0.06
CA VAL A 308 -1.05 -15.90 1.34
C VAL A 308 -1.71 -16.67 2.48
N LEU A 309 -3.04 -16.70 2.52
CA LEU A 309 -3.79 -17.45 3.54
C LEU A 309 -3.55 -18.97 3.42
N ILE A 310 -3.56 -19.52 2.20
CA ILE A 310 -3.23 -20.93 1.95
C ILE A 310 -1.81 -21.24 2.41
N GLY A 311 -0.84 -20.38 2.09
CA GLY A 311 0.56 -20.54 2.50
C GLY A 311 0.73 -20.54 4.02
N LEU A 312 0.07 -19.60 4.72
CA LEU A 312 0.10 -19.55 6.19
C LEU A 312 -0.60 -20.74 6.84
N ALA A 313 -1.76 -21.15 6.32
CA ALA A 313 -2.46 -22.35 6.80
C ALA A 313 -1.60 -23.61 6.60
N THR A 314 -0.94 -23.73 5.45
CA THR A 314 0.00 -24.83 5.16
C THR A 314 1.18 -24.81 6.12
N ALA A 315 1.76 -23.64 6.39
CA ALA A 315 2.85 -23.50 7.36
C ALA A 315 2.42 -23.94 8.77
N LEU A 316 1.19 -23.61 9.18
CA LEU A 316 0.64 -24.03 10.46
C LEU A 316 0.45 -25.55 10.53
N VAL A 317 -0.05 -26.18 9.47
CA VAL A 317 -0.16 -27.64 9.38
C VAL A 317 1.22 -28.30 9.47
N LEU A 318 2.22 -27.80 8.72
CA LEU A 318 3.59 -28.30 8.77
C LEU A 318 4.21 -28.16 10.17
N TYR A 319 3.91 -27.07 10.88
CA TYR A 319 4.33 -26.86 12.26
C TYR A 319 3.72 -27.91 13.20
N ILE A 320 2.42 -28.22 13.06
CA ILE A 320 1.75 -29.27 13.85
C ILE A 320 2.35 -30.65 13.54
N VAL A 321 2.64 -30.94 12.27
CA VAL A 321 3.30 -32.20 11.86
C VAL A 321 4.70 -32.29 12.48
N ALA A 322 5.46 -31.18 12.49
CA ALA A 322 6.78 -31.13 13.13
C ALA A 322 6.70 -31.36 14.63
N TRP A 323 5.69 -30.79 15.29
CA TRP A 323 5.41 -31.00 16.72
C TRP A 323 5.14 -32.48 17.01
N HIS A 324 4.21 -33.09 16.27
CA HIS A 324 3.87 -34.50 16.45
C HIS A 324 5.08 -35.42 16.23
N ARG A 325 5.92 -35.14 15.23
CA ARG A 325 7.12 -35.94 14.94
C ARG A 325 8.25 -35.81 15.95
N GLN A 326 8.30 -34.72 16.70
CA GLN A 326 9.34 -34.46 17.70
C GLN A 326 8.84 -34.68 19.14
N GLY A 327 7.55 -35.01 19.30
CA GLY A 327 6.93 -35.37 20.58
C GLY A 327 7.12 -36.84 20.96
N ASP A 328 7.57 -37.67 20.03
CA ASP A 328 8.04 -39.05 20.25
C ASP A 328 9.58 -39.09 20.38
#